data_AF-A0A0H5QHY6-F1
#
_entry.id   AF-A0A0H5QHY6-F1
#
_cell.length_a   1.000
_cell.length_b   1.000
_cell.length_c   1.000
_cell.angle_alpha   90.00
_cell.angle_beta   90.00
_cell.angle_gamma   90.00
#
_symmetry.space_group_name_H-M   'P 1'
#
loop_
_entity.id
_entity.type
_entity.pdbx_description
1 polymer ?
#
loop_
_entity_poly.entity_id
_entity_poly.type
_entity_poly.pdbx_seq_one_letter_code
_entity_poly.pdbx_strand_id
1 'polypeptide(L)'
;MHIRNVDDLMKSRRIKRASAISLISDDTGVPIFTLTKWFGQRNIIDSMVCDPVRRSRKGVFNREWVGSLRNLEELLSRKVRGRRRLGLKANRTWILSMARQIRKTPLVVQPSHASQIMLSRSWYYKGFLPRSNFSIRRSSNRKQADIAHARPTIYRFHCELFEKFNALPHIDPVYGHFAKRDVFNFDQIPLPFICDGDCRTVDDKGAVRVWCRQPSSGLEKRQATMHLTLCADDDAIQPKPIIIFRGTGKYIMRSSEIDEYDKRVNVLFQKCAWVDTVTALDIVKLYKSDPAFAEQRRRLMLCDNLDAHISADFVDAMNTNVGEIHLLPPNLTHLIQPVDAGPGRSIKYWMGNALDEALDDPSFLDKWSNGKFSAKERRILMTRWAGDAYEKLISSRRNERYFVKTGCLLRIDGHQNAINVQGLPNFSFPDVNATSLVINLDSSDEGSVGDSGLSDFEGSSDDGDLCDKDDSKISDHEEVFIIFDEALIASGTVHLQRRILHGIEVAESDVVVLSSEMYCEGRFGTDPFGEPITKGSYLSVNRSCIHKKTFYQQ
;
A
#
# COMPACT_ATOMS: atom_id res chain seq x y z
N MET A 1 -26.60 -45.92 0.10
CA MET A 1 -26.34 -46.71 -1.12
C MET A 1 -24.97 -47.35 -1.03
N HIS A 2 -23.85 -46.62 -1.10
CA HIS A 2 -22.50 -47.19 -1.03
C HIS A 2 -22.23 -48.09 0.20
N ILE A 3 -22.70 -47.72 1.40
CA ILE A 3 -22.57 -48.56 2.61
C ILE A 3 -23.26 -49.93 2.43
N ARG A 4 -24.46 -49.95 1.81
CA ARG A 4 -25.20 -51.20 1.54
C ARG A 4 -24.46 -52.06 0.52
N ASN A 5 -23.91 -51.45 -0.52
CA ASN A 5 -23.08 -52.15 -1.49
C ASN A 5 -21.81 -52.76 -0.83
N VAL A 6 -21.20 -52.10 0.17
CA VAL A 6 -20.09 -52.69 0.94
C VAL A 6 -20.58 -53.93 1.70
N ASP A 7 -21.72 -53.83 2.41
CA ASP A 7 -22.31 -54.96 3.15
C ASP A 7 -22.68 -56.13 2.22
N ASP A 8 -23.24 -55.83 1.05
CA ASP A 8 -23.63 -56.83 0.05
C ASP A 8 -22.40 -57.52 -0.55
N LEU A 9 -21.31 -56.79 -0.82
CA LEU A 9 -20.05 -57.39 -1.25
C LEU A 9 -19.42 -58.27 -0.17
N MET A 10 -19.46 -57.82 1.09
CA MET A 10 -18.97 -58.62 2.21
C MET A 10 -19.78 -59.92 2.39
N LYS A 11 -21.10 -59.86 2.23
CA LYS A 11 -21.99 -61.02 2.37
C LYS A 11 -21.93 -61.96 1.16
N SER A 12 -22.03 -61.43 -0.05
CA SER A 12 -22.10 -62.22 -1.29
C SER A 12 -20.75 -62.83 -1.69
N ARG A 13 -19.64 -62.11 -1.46
CA ARG A 13 -18.30 -62.54 -1.89
C ARG A 13 -17.40 -62.98 -0.74
N ARG A 14 -17.88 -62.95 0.51
CA ARG A 14 -17.11 -63.30 1.73
C ARG A 14 -15.75 -62.61 1.84
N ILE A 15 -15.63 -61.39 1.33
CA ILE A 15 -14.39 -60.61 1.39
C ILE A 15 -14.33 -59.73 2.65
N LYS A 16 -13.10 -59.46 3.12
CA LYS A 16 -12.86 -58.58 4.28
C LYS A 16 -13.33 -57.15 3.98
N ARG A 17 -13.79 -56.45 5.02
CA ARG A 17 -14.28 -55.06 4.95
C ARG A 17 -13.35 -54.11 4.21
N ALA A 18 -12.05 -54.16 4.49
CA ALA A 18 -11.07 -53.29 3.84
C ALA A 18 -11.05 -53.49 2.32
N SER A 19 -11.12 -54.74 1.86
CA SER A 19 -11.15 -55.09 0.43
C SER A 19 -12.46 -54.66 -0.23
N ALA A 20 -13.61 -54.84 0.44
CA ALA A 20 -14.90 -54.38 -0.06
C ALA A 20 -14.96 -52.84 -0.19
N ILE A 21 -14.38 -52.11 0.77
CA ILE A 21 -14.28 -50.64 0.71
C ILE A 21 -13.37 -50.18 -0.43
N SER A 22 -12.23 -50.85 -0.65
CA SER A 22 -11.34 -50.53 -1.78
C SER A 22 -12.05 -50.72 -3.11
N LEU A 23 -12.71 -51.87 -3.31
CA LEU A 23 -13.47 -52.16 -4.54
C LEU A 23 -14.53 -51.09 -4.84
N ILE A 24 -15.25 -50.60 -3.83
CA ILE A 24 -16.24 -49.53 -4.02
C ILE A 24 -15.59 -48.17 -4.23
N SER A 25 -14.45 -47.89 -3.59
CA SER A 25 -13.68 -46.68 -3.85
C SER A 25 -13.23 -46.62 -5.31
N ASP A 26 -12.72 -47.73 -5.82
CA ASP A 26 -12.21 -47.85 -7.19
C ASP A 26 -13.34 -47.72 -8.23
N ASP A 27 -14.51 -48.32 -7.95
CA ASP A 27 -15.68 -48.27 -8.83
C ASP A 27 -16.38 -46.90 -8.84
N THR A 28 -16.39 -46.18 -7.71
CA THR A 28 -17.21 -44.97 -7.54
C THR A 28 -16.40 -43.66 -7.47
N GLY A 29 -15.07 -43.75 -7.37
CA GLY A 29 -14.18 -42.61 -7.18
C GLY A 29 -14.29 -41.94 -5.81
N VAL A 30 -15.05 -42.51 -4.87
CA VAL A 30 -15.17 -41.97 -3.51
C VAL A 30 -13.97 -42.39 -2.66
N PRO A 31 -13.21 -41.46 -2.05
CA PRO A 31 -12.00 -41.81 -1.32
C PRO A 31 -12.22 -42.87 -0.22
N ILE A 32 -11.30 -43.84 -0.12
CA ILE A 32 -11.31 -44.93 0.87
C ILE A 32 -11.53 -44.42 2.30
N PHE A 33 -10.89 -43.31 2.68
CA PHE A 33 -11.04 -42.70 3.99
C PHE A 33 -12.50 -42.30 4.28
N THR A 34 -13.17 -41.70 3.30
CA THR A 34 -14.57 -41.26 3.40
C THR A 34 -15.50 -42.47 3.55
N LEU A 35 -15.31 -43.51 2.73
CA LEU A 35 -16.11 -44.74 2.81
C LEU A 35 -15.91 -45.47 4.14
N THR A 36 -14.67 -45.51 4.64
CA THR A 36 -14.35 -46.12 5.94
C THR A 36 -15.04 -45.41 7.09
N LYS A 37 -15.02 -44.07 7.08
CA LYS A 37 -15.72 -43.23 8.06
C LYS A 37 -17.22 -43.42 8.01
N TRP A 38 -17.82 -43.38 6.82
CA TRP A 38 -19.27 -43.59 6.64
C TRP A 38 -19.70 -44.97 7.11
N PHE A 39 -18.94 -46.01 6.77
CA PHE A 39 -19.25 -47.36 7.22
C PHE A 39 -19.11 -47.50 8.75
N GLY A 40 -18.11 -46.86 9.37
CA GLY A 40 -17.97 -46.81 10.83
C GLY A 40 -19.13 -46.09 11.52
N GLN A 41 -19.79 -45.17 10.83
CA GLN A 41 -20.95 -44.41 11.30
C GLN A 41 -22.28 -44.97 10.79
N ARG A 42 -22.31 -46.19 10.23
CA ARG A 42 -23.50 -46.73 9.54
C ARG A 42 -24.77 -46.69 10.38
N ASN A 43 -24.70 -47.02 11.67
CA ASN A 43 -25.88 -47.01 12.55
C ASN A 43 -26.44 -45.60 12.75
N ILE A 44 -25.56 -44.58 12.76
CA ILE A 44 -25.94 -43.16 12.82
C ILE A 44 -26.53 -42.73 11.48
N ILE A 45 -25.94 -43.16 10.37
CA ILE A 45 -26.41 -42.82 9.02
C ILE A 45 -27.77 -43.49 8.74
N ASP A 46 -27.95 -44.75 9.13
CA ASP A 46 -29.21 -45.47 8.96
C ASP A 46 -30.31 -44.90 9.86
N SER A 47 -30.00 -44.55 11.12
CA SER A 47 -30.97 -43.85 11.99
C SER A 47 -31.32 -42.46 11.45
N MET A 48 -30.35 -41.74 10.86
CA MET A 48 -30.58 -40.47 10.17
C MET A 48 -31.45 -40.60 8.90
N VAL A 49 -31.36 -41.71 8.17
CA VAL A 49 -32.11 -41.97 6.92
C VAL A 49 -33.54 -42.45 7.21
N CYS A 50 -33.74 -43.12 8.34
CA CYS A 50 -35.03 -43.63 8.82
C CYS A 50 -35.84 -42.61 9.62
N ASP A 51 -35.25 -41.50 10.05
CA ASP A 51 -35.93 -40.40 10.75
C ASP A 51 -36.78 -39.53 9.76
N PRO A 52 -38.13 -39.54 9.86
CA PRO A 52 -39.01 -38.75 8.99
C PRO A 52 -38.78 -37.23 9.13
N VAL A 53 -38.37 -36.77 10.33
CA VAL A 53 -38.09 -35.36 10.66
C VAL A 53 -36.74 -34.92 10.08
N ARG A 54 -35.83 -35.86 9.78
CA ARG A 54 -34.56 -35.54 9.10
C ARG A 54 -34.61 -35.76 7.59
N ARG A 55 -35.55 -36.55 7.06
CA ARG A 55 -35.85 -36.53 5.61
C ARG A 55 -36.30 -35.15 5.12
N SER A 56 -36.98 -34.37 5.96
CA SER A 56 -37.31 -32.96 5.68
C SER A 56 -36.11 -32.00 5.82
N ARG A 57 -35.02 -32.42 6.50
CA ARG A 57 -33.73 -31.69 6.54
C ARG A 57 -32.89 -31.81 5.26
N LYS A 58 -33.48 -32.19 4.12
CA LYS A 58 -33.01 -31.71 2.79
C LYS A 58 -32.97 -30.16 2.71
N GLY A 59 -33.52 -29.46 3.70
CA GLY A 59 -33.53 -27.99 3.86
C GLY A 59 -32.18 -27.29 4.07
N VAL A 60 -31.04 -27.97 4.24
CA VAL A 60 -29.75 -27.24 4.19
C VAL A 60 -29.42 -26.77 2.76
N PHE A 61 -29.93 -27.49 1.76
CA PHE A 61 -29.80 -27.15 0.33
C PHE A 61 -31.05 -26.49 -0.27
N ASN A 62 -32.14 -26.38 0.51
CA ASN A 62 -33.40 -25.82 0.06
C ASN A 62 -33.83 -24.67 0.99
N ARG A 63 -32.96 -23.67 1.16
CA ARG A 63 -33.37 -22.43 1.82
C ARG A 63 -34.40 -21.75 0.92
N GLU A 64 -35.54 -21.36 1.47
CA GLU A 64 -36.68 -20.81 0.69
C GLU A 64 -36.28 -19.60 -0.17
N TRP A 65 -35.32 -18.80 0.30
CA TRP A 65 -34.78 -17.66 -0.42
C TRP A 65 -33.85 -18.02 -1.61
N VAL A 66 -33.41 -19.27 -1.76
CA VAL A 66 -32.52 -19.69 -2.88
C VAL A 66 -33.23 -19.55 -4.21
N GLY A 67 -34.54 -19.81 -4.28
CA GLY A 67 -35.34 -19.55 -5.49
C GLY A 67 -35.31 -18.07 -5.87
N SER A 68 -35.55 -17.18 -4.90
CA SER A 68 -35.44 -15.74 -5.10
C SER A 68 -34.01 -15.28 -5.46
N LEU A 69 -32.97 -15.91 -4.89
CA LEU A 69 -31.59 -15.65 -5.28
C LEU A 69 -31.35 -16.04 -6.76
N ARG A 70 -31.83 -17.21 -7.20
CA ARG A 70 -31.66 -17.65 -8.59
C ARG A 70 -32.36 -16.71 -9.57
N ASN A 71 -33.60 -16.29 -9.25
CA ASN A 71 -34.34 -15.32 -10.06
C ASN A 71 -33.60 -13.97 -10.16
N LEU A 72 -33.06 -13.50 -9.04
CA LEU A 72 -32.22 -12.30 -9.01
C LEU A 72 -30.99 -12.46 -9.89
N GLU A 73 -30.23 -13.57 -9.73
CA GLU A 73 -29.01 -13.84 -10.50
C GLU A 73 -29.30 -13.97 -11.99
N GLU A 74 -30.41 -14.61 -12.37
CA GLU A 74 -30.80 -14.74 -13.77
C GLU A 74 -31.12 -13.39 -14.39
N LEU A 75 -31.97 -12.58 -13.75
CA LEU A 75 -32.29 -11.24 -14.24
C LEU A 75 -31.04 -10.34 -14.27
N LEU A 76 -30.20 -10.42 -13.24
CA LEU A 76 -28.94 -9.69 -13.18
C LEU A 76 -28.01 -10.11 -14.33
N SER A 77 -27.93 -11.40 -14.64
CA SER A 77 -27.13 -11.93 -15.75
C SER A 77 -27.64 -11.41 -17.10
N ARG A 78 -28.96 -11.37 -17.29
CA ARG A 78 -29.58 -10.76 -18.48
C ARG A 78 -29.23 -9.28 -18.59
N LYS A 79 -29.27 -8.53 -17.48
CA LYS A 79 -28.88 -7.10 -17.47
C LYS A 79 -27.39 -6.90 -17.73
N VAL A 80 -26.51 -7.74 -17.17
CA VAL A 80 -25.07 -7.73 -17.47
C VAL A 80 -24.85 -7.93 -18.97
N ARG A 81 -25.43 -8.98 -19.55
CA ARG A 81 -25.32 -9.24 -21.00
C ARG A 81 -25.92 -8.12 -21.83
N GLY A 82 -27.07 -7.57 -21.44
CA GLY A 82 -27.68 -6.41 -22.09
C GLY A 82 -26.76 -5.20 -22.11
N ARG A 83 -26.17 -4.85 -20.95
CA ARG A 83 -25.17 -3.78 -20.84
C ARG A 83 -23.95 -4.05 -21.72
N ARG A 84 -23.45 -5.29 -21.74
CA ARG A 84 -22.32 -5.70 -22.59
C ARG A 84 -22.64 -5.66 -24.08
N ARG A 85 -23.87 -6.00 -24.51
CA ARG A 85 -24.33 -5.88 -25.91
C ARG A 85 -24.32 -4.43 -26.41
N LEU A 86 -24.56 -3.47 -25.51
CA LEU A 86 -24.41 -2.04 -25.81
C LEU A 86 -22.94 -1.59 -25.86
N GLY A 87 -21.99 -2.50 -25.63
CA GLY A 87 -20.57 -2.21 -25.48
C GLY A 87 -20.24 -1.54 -24.15
N LEU A 88 -21.18 -1.40 -23.21
CA LEU A 88 -20.93 -0.72 -21.94
C LEU A 88 -20.24 -1.65 -20.94
N LYS A 89 -19.40 -1.07 -20.10
CA LYS A 89 -18.63 -1.81 -19.08
C LYS A 89 -19.54 -2.33 -17.97
N ALA A 90 -19.37 -3.60 -17.59
CA ALA A 90 -20.07 -4.20 -16.46
C ALA A 90 -19.09 -4.42 -15.30
N ASN A 91 -18.81 -3.34 -14.56
CA ASN A 91 -17.89 -3.38 -13.43
C ASN A 91 -18.57 -3.93 -12.16
N ARG A 92 -17.79 -4.26 -11.11
CA ARG A 92 -18.34 -4.81 -9.87
C ARG A 92 -19.33 -3.86 -9.17
N THR A 93 -19.05 -2.55 -9.18
CA THR A 93 -19.89 -1.53 -8.54
C THR A 93 -21.28 -1.53 -9.15
N TRP A 94 -21.35 -1.43 -10.48
CA TRP A 94 -22.59 -1.43 -11.23
C TRP A 94 -23.35 -2.74 -11.02
N ILE A 95 -22.68 -3.90 -11.10
CA ILE A 95 -23.31 -5.21 -10.86
C ILE A 95 -23.92 -5.29 -9.46
N LEU A 96 -23.20 -4.82 -8.43
CA LEU A 96 -23.71 -4.82 -7.06
C LEU A 96 -24.86 -3.82 -6.86
N SER A 97 -24.79 -2.65 -7.49
CA SER A 97 -25.85 -1.66 -7.47
C SER A 97 -27.13 -2.24 -8.10
N MET A 98 -27.00 -2.80 -9.30
CA MET A 98 -28.09 -3.44 -10.03
C MET A 98 -28.66 -4.64 -9.27
N ALA A 99 -27.80 -5.48 -8.66
CA ALA A 99 -28.22 -6.58 -7.81
C ALA A 99 -29.04 -6.09 -6.61
N ARG A 100 -28.64 -4.98 -5.96
CA ARG A 100 -29.40 -4.38 -4.85
C ARG A 100 -30.75 -3.82 -5.31
N GLN A 101 -30.82 -3.23 -6.50
CA GLN A 101 -32.08 -2.76 -7.08
C GLN A 101 -33.02 -3.94 -7.35
N ILE A 102 -32.54 -5.00 -8.03
CA ILE A 102 -33.34 -6.21 -8.31
C ILE A 102 -33.80 -6.89 -7.01
N ARG A 103 -32.95 -6.90 -5.98
CA ARG A 103 -33.30 -7.45 -4.65
C ARG A 103 -34.50 -6.75 -4.00
N LYS A 104 -34.78 -5.50 -4.38
CA LYS A 104 -35.92 -4.73 -3.88
C LYS A 104 -37.18 -4.92 -4.74
N THR A 105 -37.12 -5.64 -5.86
CA THR A 105 -38.27 -5.84 -6.76
C THR A 105 -39.11 -7.04 -6.30
N PRO A 106 -40.34 -6.83 -5.78
CA PRO A 106 -41.14 -7.91 -5.16
C PRO A 106 -41.49 -9.07 -6.10
N LEU A 107 -41.60 -8.78 -7.41
CA LEU A 107 -41.88 -9.77 -8.46
C LEU A 107 -40.70 -10.69 -8.76
N VAL A 108 -39.47 -10.32 -8.36
CA VAL A 108 -38.25 -11.10 -8.62
C VAL A 108 -37.73 -11.74 -7.34
N VAL A 109 -37.75 -10.99 -6.24
CA VAL A 109 -37.36 -11.44 -4.90
C VAL A 109 -38.53 -11.21 -3.97
N GLN A 110 -39.01 -12.26 -3.31
CA GLN A 110 -40.07 -12.10 -2.31
C GLN A 110 -39.56 -11.20 -1.17
N PRO A 111 -40.37 -10.25 -0.68
CA PRO A 111 -39.93 -9.30 0.36
C PRO A 111 -39.34 -9.98 1.61
N SER A 112 -39.90 -11.11 2.03
CA SER A 112 -39.43 -11.94 3.16
C SER A 112 -38.03 -12.53 2.95
N HIS A 113 -37.58 -12.68 1.70
CA HIS A 113 -36.28 -13.23 1.32
C HIS A 113 -35.20 -12.16 1.13
N ALA A 114 -35.59 -10.90 0.92
CA ALA A 114 -34.66 -9.83 0.52
C ALA A 114 -33.55 -9.56 1.55
N SER A 115 -33.88 -9.62 2.85
CA SER A 115 -32.90 -9.46 3.94
C SER A 115 -31.95 -10.65 4.06
N GLN A 116 -32.38 -11.85 3.63
CA GLN A 116 -31.60 -13.09 3.71
C GLN A 116 -30.59 -13.23 2.57
N ILE A 117 -30.81 -12.55 1.45
CA ILE A 117 -29.90 -12.54 0.30
C ILE A 117 -28.72 -11.58 0.56
N MET A 118 -27.59 -12.16 0.93
CA MET A 118 -26.34 -11.43 1.15
C MET A 118 -25.52 -11.27 -0.14
N LEU A 119 -25.46 -10.05 -0.66
CA LEU A 119 -24.65 -9.67 -1.83
C LEU A 119 -23.18 -9.42 -1.45
N SER A 120 -22.55 -10.42 -0.82
CA SER A 120 -21.19 -10.33 -0.29
C SER A 120 -20.11 -10.39 -1.38
N ARG A 121 -18.84 -10.14 -1.00
CA ARG A 121 -17.69 -10.41 -1.88
C ARG A 121 -17.65 -11.87 -2.33
N SER A 122 -17.90 -12.81 -1.42
CA SER A 122 -17.90 -14.23 -1.76
C SER A 122 -19.04 -14.59 -2.71
N TRP A 123 -20.23 -14.03 -2.50
CA TRP A 123 -21.35 -14.17 -3.45
C TRP A 123 -20.93 -13.72 -4.85
N TYR A 124 -20.31 -12.54 -4.98
CA TYR A 124 -19.88 -12.01 -6.28
C TYR A 124 -18.82 -12.90 -6.95
N TYR A 125 -17.68 -13.14 -6.28
CA TYR A 125 -16.52 -13.80 -6.91
C TYR A 125 -16.65 -15.32 -7.02
N LYS A 126 -17.21 -15.97 -6.00
CA LYS A 126 -17.30 -17.45 -5.92
C LYS A 126 -18.69 -17.98 -6.29
N GLY A 127 -19.70 -17.11 -6.31
CA GLY A 127 -21.09 -17.50 -6.55
C GLY A 127 -21.62 -17.06 -7.92
N PHE A 128 -22.06 -15.82 -8.00
CA PHE A 128 -22.71 -15.22 -9.16
C PHE A 128 -21.88 -15.37 -10.43
N LEU A 129 -20.61 -14.92 -10.44
CA LEU A 129 -19.81 -14.97 -11.66
C LEU A 129 -19.63 -16.40 -12.20
N PRO A 130 -19.19 -17.40 -11.41
CA PRO A 130 -19.13 -18.79 -11.90
C PRO A 130 -20.47 -19.36 -12.35
N ARG A 131 -21.55 -19.16 -11.57
CA ARG A 131 -22.88 -19.71 -11.88
C ARG A 131 -23.49 -19.13 -13.15
N SER A 132 -23.23 -17.86 -13.40
CA SER A 132 -23.70 -17.15 -14.59
C SER A 132 -22.78 -17.29 -15.79
N ASN A 133 -21.73 -18.12 -15.69
CA ASN A 133 -20.71 -18.36 -16.70
C ASN A 133 -19.99 -17.06 -17.14
N PHE A 134 -19.67 -16.21 -16.18
CA PHE A 134 -18.92 -14.97 -16.40
C PHE A 134 -17.46 -15.08 -15.95
N SER A 135 -16.62 -14.23 -16.53
CA SER A 135 -15.21 -14.08 -16.15
C SER A 135 -14.81 -12.61 -16.09
N ILE A 136 -13.88 -12.28 -15.19
CA ILE A 136 -13.32 -10.93 -15.10
C ILE A 136 -12.19 -10.82 -16.13
N ARG A 137 -12.20 -9.72 -16.89
CA ARG A 137 -11.21 -9.41 -17.93
C ARG A 137 -10.49 -8.12 -17.58
N ARG A 138 -9.18 -8.06 -17.79
CA ARG A 138 -8.31 -6.91 -17.45
C ARG A 138 -7.16 -6.81 -18.45
N SER A 139 -6.66 -5.61 -18.74
CA SER A 139 -5.30 -5.43 -19.27
C SER A 139 -4.30 -5.33 -18.10
N SER A 140 -3.16 -6.01 -18.21
CA SER A 140 -2.07 -5.90 -17.24
C SER A 140 -0.76 -5.62 -17.96
N ASN A 141 -0.22 -4.42 -17.76
CA ASN A 141 1.20 -4.15 -17.88
C ASN A 141 1.69 -3.74 -16.50
N ARG A 142 2.50 -4.56 -15.86
CA ARG A 142 3.39 -4.10 -14.78
C ARG A 142 4.72 -4.82 -14.92
N LYS A 143 5.77 -4.05 -15.16
CA LYS A 143 7.14 -4.42 -14.79
C LYS A 143 7.19 -4.37 -13.26
N GLN A 144 7.64 -5.43 -12.61
CA GLN A 144 8.09 -5.36 -11.23
C GLN A 144 9.52 -4.83 -11.27
N ALA A 145 9.76 -3.69 -10.62
CA ALA A 145 11.12 -3.27 -10.30
C ALA A 145 11.69 -4.19 -9.21
N ASP A 146 13.00 -4.24 -9.11
CA ASP A 146 13.71 -4.94 -8.04
C ASP A 146 13.61 -4.12 -6.75
N ILE A 147 12.54 -4.38 -5.98
CA ILE A 147 12.16 -3.60 -4.80
C ILE A 147 13.18 -3.74 -3.66
N ALA A 148 13.99 -4.81 -3.63
CA ALA A 148 14.99 -5.03 -2.59
C ALA A 148 16.08 -3.95 -2.58
N HIS A 149 16.49 -3.48 -3.76
CA HIS A 149 17.52 -2.44 -3.91
C HIS A 149 17.06 -1.05 -3.45
N ALA A 150 15.75 -0.81 -3.32
CA ALA A 150 15.22 0.48 -2.85
C ALA A 150 15.32 0.66 -1.33
N ARG A 151 15.54 -0.42 -0.58
CA ARG A 151 15.45 -0.43 0.89
C ARG A 151 16.43 0.54 1.58
N PRO A 152 17.74 0.60 1.22
CA PRO A 152 18.67 1.52 1.86
C PRO A 152 18.33 2.99 1.59
N THR A 153 17.87 3.30 0.37
CA THR A 153 17.47 4.66 0.00
C THR A 153 16.22 5.12 0.74
N ILE A 154 15.23 4.23 0.91
CA ILE A 154 14.02 4.51 1.69
C ILE A 154 14.36 4.72 3.17
N TYR A 155 15.26 3.89 3.72
CA TYR A 155 15.71 4.02 5.10
C TYR A 155 16.35 5.40 5.35
N ARG A 156 17.35 5.78 4.55
CA ARG A 156 17.99 7.09 4.63
C ARG A 156 17.00 8.24 4.51
N PHE A 157 16.05 8.16 3.59
CA PHE A 157 14.98 9.15 3.48
C PHE A 157 14.17 9.27 4.77
N HIS A 158 13.83 8.15 5.42
CA HIS A 158 13.13 8.19 6.70
C HIS A 158 14.00 8.75 7.82
N CYS A 159 15.32 8.52 7.83
CA CYS A 159 16.24 9.15 8.80
C CYS A 159 16.28 10.67 8.63
N GLU A 160 16.53 11.16 7.40
CA GLU A 160 16.55 12.59 7.07
C GLU A 160 15.22 13.27 7.42
N LEU A 161 14.10 12.58 7.16
CA LEU A 161 12.78 13.07 7.52
C LEU A 161 12.58 13.07 9.04
N PHE A 162 13.01 12.02 9.74
CA PHE A 162 12.90 11.93 11.19
C PHE A 162 13.67 13.06 11.89
N GLU A 163 14.88 13.39 11.44
CA GLU A 163 15.66 14.52 11.96
C GLU A 163 14.87 15.83 11.88
N LYS A 164 14.12 16.05 10.79
CA LYS A 164 13.24 17.21 10.64
C LYS A 164 12.06 17.19 11.62
N PHE A 165 11.44 16.03 11.84
CA PHE A 165 10.37 15.90 12.84
C PHE A 165 10.92 16.04 14.27
N ASN A 166 12.14 15.60 14.55
CA ASN A 166 12.75 15.68 15.87
C ASN A 166 13.39 17.05 16.18
N ALA A 167 13.47 17.95 15.19
CA ALA A 167 14.05 19.28 15.37
C ALA A 167 13.26 20.14 16.39
N LEU A 168 13.98 20.90 17.21
CA LEU A 168 13.36 21.85 18.13
C LEU A 168 12.92 23.15 17.40
N PRO A 169 11.88 23.86 17.91
CA PRO A 169 11.00 23.46 19.00
C PRO A 169 10.00 22.39 18.57
N HIS A 170 9.59 21.52 19.49
CA HIS A 170 8.48 20.59 19.29
C HIS A 170 7.15 21.30 19.52
N ILE A 171 6.34 21.40 18.48
CA ILE A 171 5.00 22.00 18.53
C ILE A 171 3.90 20.96 18.79
N ASP A 172 4.23 19.68 18.60
CA ASP A 172 3.36 18.54 18.82
C ASP A 172 4.12 17.48 19.64
N PRO A 173 3.55 16.94 20.73
CA PRO A 173 4.25 15.98 21.59
C PRO A 173 4.46 14.61 20.93
N VAL A 174 3.70 14.28 19.90
CA VAL A 174 3.76 12.99 19.19
C VAL A 174 4.67 13.09 17.97
N TYR A 175 4.53 14.17 17.21
CA TYR A 175 5.18 14.35 15.92
C TYR A 175 6.34 15.36 15.95
N GLY A 176 6.48 16.16 17.01
CA GLY A 176 7.63 17.06 17.19
C GLY A 176 7.49 18.38 16.46
N HIS A 177 8.46 18.70 15.60
CA HIS A 177 8.57 19.99 14.90
C HIS A 177 7.38 20.32 14.01
N PHE A 178 6.70 19.28 13.50
CA PHE A 178 5.52 19.41 12.67
C PHE A 178 4.38 18.62 13.30
N ALA A 179 3.20 19.23 13.44
CA ALA A 179 1.97 18.49 13.72
C ALA A 179 1.44 17.85 12.43
N LYS A 180 0.59 16.82 12.53
CA LYS A 180 -0.03 16.19 11.34
C LYS A 180 -0.74 17.18 10.39
N ARG A 181 -1.32 18.27 10.92
CA ARG A 181 -1.97 19.33 10.13
C ARG A 181 -1.00 20.20 9.33
N ASP A 182 0.29 20.10 9.64
CA ASP A 182 1.37 20.88 9.03
C ASP A 182 2.14 20.07 7.98
N VAL A 183 1.81 18.80 7.78
CA VAL A 183 2.48 17.89 6.83
C VAL A 183 1.59 17.65 5.61
N PHE A 184 2.12 17.95 4.43
CA PHE A 184 1.41 17.84 3.16
C PHE A 184 2.21 17.03 2.16
N ASN A 185 1.51 16.39 1.22
CA ASN A 185 2.10 15.79 0.03
C ASN A 185 1.28 16.16 -1.20
N PHE A 186 1.94 16.45 -2.32
CA PHE A 186 1.27 16.61 -3.60
C PHE A 186 1.90 15.77 -4.71
N ASP A 187 1.09 15.48 -5.73
CA ASP A 187 1.51 14.77 -6.93
C ASP A 187 0.56 15.05 -8.12
N GLN A 188 1.03 14.78 -9.34
CA GLN A 188 0.30 14.95 -10.59
C GLN A 188 -0.28 13.63 -11.14
N ILE A 189 -1.61 13.58 -11.17
CA ILE A 189 -2.38 12.43 -11.63
C ILE A 189 -2.89 12.69 -13.06
N PRO A 190 -2.51 11.89 -14.07
CA PRO A 190 -3.01 12.09 -15.43
C PRO A 190 -4.49 11.73 -15.51
N LEU A 191 -5.31 12.64 -16.05
CA LEU A 191 -6.75 12.50 -16.20
C LEU A 191 -7.15 12.37 -17.69
N PRO A 192 -7.57 11.18 -18.14
CA PRO A 192 -8.33 11.04 -19.36
C PRO A 192 -9.80 11.45 -19.15
N PHE A 193 -10.50 11.80 -20.23
CA PHE A 193 -11.96 11.99 -20.14
C PHE A 193 -12.66 10.65 -19.91
N ILE A 194 -12.17 9.58 -20.55
CA ILE A 194 -12.59 8.21 -20.27
C ILE A 194 -11.73 7.68 -19.12
N CYS A 195 -12.16 7.93 -17.89
CA CYS A 195 -11.53 7.34 -16.71
C CYS A 195 -11.96 5.88 -16.55
N ASP A 196 -11.20 4.95 -17.14
CA ASP A 196 -11.31 3.51 -16.87
C ASP A 196 -10.75 3.17 -15.46
N GLY A 197 -11.32 3.76 -14.42
CA GLY A 197 -10.82 3.68 -13.04
C GLY A 197 -10.60 2.25 -12.54
N ASP A 198 -11.49 1.33 -12.92
CA ASP A 198 -11.25 -0.12 -12.84
C ASP A 198 -11.09 -0.69 -14.26
N CYS A 199 -9.89 -1.01 -14.73
CA CYS A 199 -9.73 -1.65 -16.05
C CYS A 199 -10.30 -3.08 -16.15
N ARG A 200 -11.05 -3.52 -15.13
CA ARG A 200 -11.77 -4.78 -15.10
C ARG A 200 -13.22 -4.61 -15.56
N THR A 201 -13.66 -5.55 -16.39
CA THR A 201 -15.08 -5.74 -16.73
C THR A 201 -15.43 -7.21 -16.66
N VAL A 202 -16.71 -7.49 -16.54
CA VAL A 202 -17.26 -8.85 -16.61
C VAL A 202 -17.75 -9.13 -18.02
N ASP A 203 -17.39 -10.30 -18.55
CA ASP A 203 -17.90 -10.81 -19.84
C ASP A 203 -18.11 -12.33 -19.77
N ASP A 204 -18.78 -12.92 -20.76
CA ASP A 204 -19.02 -14.36 -20.81
C ASP A 204 -17.67 -15.12 -20.81
N LYS A 205 -17.60 -16.20 -20.03
CA LYS A 205 -16.41 -17.04 -19.92
C LYS A 205 -16.09 -17.62 -21.29
N GLY A 206 -14.86 -17.41 -21.74
CA GLY A 206 -14.41 -17.81 -23.08
C GLY A 206 -14.34 -16.65 -24.08
N ALA A 207 -14.85 -15.46 -23.75
CA ALA A 207 -14.65 -14.27 -24.57
C ALA A 207 -13.16 -13.95 -24.72
N VAL A 208 -12.68 -13.92 -25.97
CA VAL A 208 -11.27 -13.72 -26.35
C VAL A 208 -10.90 -12.24 -26.43
N ARG A 209 -11.84 -11.40 -26.87
CA ARG A 209 -11.69 -9.93 -26.92
C ARG A 209 -12.89 -9.28 -26.27
N VAL A 210 -12.63 -8.28 -25.44
CA VAL A 210 -13.65 -7.55 -24.70
C VAL A 210 -13.57 -6.08 -25.08
N TRP A 211 -14.53 -5.65 -25.90
CA TRP A 211 -14.61 -4.27 -26.36
C TRP A 211 -15.54 -3.45 -25.46
N CYS A 212 -15.12 -2.23 -25.13
CA CYS A 212 -15.95 -1.25 -24.43
C CYS A 212 -16.15 -0.03 -25.34
N ARG A 213 -17.40 0.40 -25.51
CA ARG A 213 -17.79 1.52 -26.38
C ARG A 213 -17.24 2.83 -25.84
N GLN A 214 -16.61 3.60 -26.71
CA GLN A 214 -16.00 4.90 -26.40
C GLN A 214 -16.59 5.98 -27.35
N PRO A 215 -16.66 7.26 -26.93
CA PRO A 215 -17.26 8.33 -27.73
C PRO A 215 -16.43 8.65 -28.98
N SER A 216 -15.11 8.56 -28.88
CA SER A 216 -14.15 8.73 -29.97
C SER A 216 -12.75 8.27 -29.54
N SER A 217 -11.89 7.97 -30.52
CA SER A 217 -10.49 7.59 -30.27
C SER A 217 -9.69 8.76 -29.71
N GLY A 218 -8.85 8.52 -28.71
CA GLY A 218 -7.96 9.52 -28.09
C GLY A 218 -8.49 10.16 -26.81
N LEU A 219 -9.75 9.90 -26.42
CA LEU A 219 -10.32 10.37 -25.15
C LEU A 219 -9.90 9.52 -23.94
N GLU A 220 -9.35 8.34 -24.19
CA GLU A 220 -8.61 7.50 -23.24
C GLU A 220 -7.20 8.02 -22.93
N LYS A 221 -6.69 8.95 -23.75
CA LYS A 221 -5.41 9.63 -23.51
C LYS A 221 -5.60 10.80 -22.54
N ARG A 222 -4.49 11.29 -21.99
CA ARG A 222 -4.46 12.45 -21.09
C ARG A 222 -5.13 13.67 -21.73
N GLN A 223 -6.24 14.11 -21.14
CA GLN A 223 -6.97 15.34 -21.51
C GLN A 223 -6.66 16.47 -20.53
N ALA A 224 -6.40 16.11 -19.28
CA ALA A 224 -5.98 17.00 -18.21
C ALA A 224 -4.97 16.29 -17.29
N THR A 225 -4.38 17.06 -16.40
CA THR A 225 -3.62 16.56 -15.24
C THR A 225 -4.25 17.13 -14.00
N MET A 226 -4.49 16.31 -12.99
CA MET A 226 -4.93 16.77 -11.67
C MET A 226 -3.72 16.85 -10.77
N HIS A 227 -3.46 18.02 -10.23
CA HIS A 227 -2.55 18.20 -9.10
C HIS A 227 -3.38 18.00 -7.83
N LEU A 228 -3.07 16.92 -7.10
CA LEU A 228 -3.74 16.56 -5.86
C LEU A 228 -2.79 16.79 -4.70
N THR A 229 -3.27 17.52 -3.70
CA THR A 229 -2.53 17.84 -2.48
C THR A 229 -3.33 17.35 -1.30
N LEU A 230 -2.67 16.67 -0.37
CA LEU A 230 -3.28 16.12 0.83
C LEU A 230 -2.54 16.64 2.05
N CYS A 231 -3.28 17.01 3.07
CA CYS A 231 -2.78 17.17 4.43
C CYS A 231 -2.85 15.82 5.16
N ALA A 232 -1.86 15.50 5.97
CA ALA A 232 -1.84 14.25 6.73
C ALA A 232 -2.95 14.20 7.80
N ASP A 233 -3.49 15.33 8.24
CA ASP A 233 -4.60 15.38 9.19
C ASP A 233 -5.97 15.25 8.54
N ASP A 234 -6.67 14.14 8.83
CA ASP A 234 -8.04 13.90 8.37
C ASP A 234 -9.08 14.92 8.92
N ASP A 235 -8.73 15.66 9.98
CA ASP A 235 -9.59 16.70 10.56
C ASP A 235 -9.28 18.12 10.06
N ALA A 236 -8.17 18.30 9.35
CA ALA A 236 -7.81 19.59 8.77
C ALA A 236 -8.63 19.88 7.50
N ILE A 237 -8.74 21.17 7.15
CA ILE A 237 -9.25 21.58 5.85
C ILE A 237 -8.25 21.11 4.79
N GLN A 238 -8.74 20.30 3.85
CA GLN A 238 -7.93 19.70 2.80
C GLN A 238 -7.88 20.63 1.56
N PRO A 239 -6.69 20.84 0.94
CA PRO A 239 -6.56 21.73 -0.21
C PRO A 239 -7.40 21.30 -1.42
N LYS A 240 -8.00 22.25 -2.13
CA LYS A 240 -8.77 21.92 -3.34
C LYS A 240 -7.89 21.28 -4.41
N PRO A 241 -8.35 20.21 -5.08
CA PRO A 241 -7.62 19.66 -6.22
C PRO A 241 -7.60 20.67 -7.37
N ILE A 242 -6.50 20.71 -8.11
CA ILE A 242 -6.31 21.62 -9.25
C ILE A 242 -6.32 20.79 -10.54
N ILE A 243 -7.20 21.12 -11.49
CA ILE A 243 -7.26 20.47 -12.79
C ILE A 243 -6.59 21.37 -13.84
N ILE A 244 -5.55 20.84 -14.48
CA ILE A 244 -4.80 21.50 -15.53
C ILE A 244 -5.26 20.93 -16.87
N PHE A 245 -6.10 21.68 -17.59
CA PHE A 245 -6.57 21.27 -18.91
C PHE A 245 -5.54 21.55 -20.00
N ARG A 246 -5.56 20.72 -21.04
CA ARG A 246 -4.73 20.92 -22.23
C ARG A 246 -5.20 22.16 -23.02
N GLY A 247 -4.26 23.03 -23.38
CA GLY A 247 -4.47 24.24 -24.18
C GLY A 247 -3.99 25.50 -23.46
N THR A 248 -4.15 26.67 -24.07
CA THR A 248 -3.70 27.95 -23.48
C THR A 248 -4.74 28.61 -22.60
N GLY A 249 -6.01 28.20 -22.66
CA GLY A 249 -7.10 28.72 -21.81
C GLY A 249 -7.47 30.20 -22.02
N LYS A 250 -6.73 30.97 -22.83
CA LYS A 250 -6.81 32.44 -22.91
C LYS A 250 -8.22 33.02 -23.11
N TYR A 251 -9.02 32.39 -23.96
CA TYR A 251 -10.41 32.81 -24.21
C TYR A 251 -11.42 32.15 -23.25
N ILE A 252 -11.08 30.97 -22.72
CA ILE A 252 -11.95 30.23 -21.80
C ILE A 252 -11.97 30.91 -20.44
N MET A 253 -10.81 31.32 -19.92
CA MET A 253 -10.70 32.04 -18.64
C MET A 253 -11.39 33.43 -18.64
N ARG A 254 -11.93 33.86 -19.79
CA ARG A 254 -12.68 35.11 -19.96
C ARG A 254 -14.12 34.89 -20.39
N SER A 255 -14.57 33.64 -20.43
CA SER A 255 -15.94 33.29 -20.84
C SER A 255 -16.77 32.84 -19.65
N SER A 256 -18.09 32.79 -19.83
CA SER A 256 -19.02 32.25 -18.84
C SER A 256 -18.86 30.75 -18.57
N GLU A 257 -17.99 30.05 -19.30
CA GLU A 257 -17.70 28.64 -19.04
C GLU A 257 -17.11 28.42 -17.64
N ILE A 258 -16.31 29.36 -17.13
CA ILE A 258 -15.68 29.24 -15.81
C ILE A 258 -16.71 29.18 -14.68
N ASP A 259 -17.87 29.82 -14.87
CA ASP A 259 -18.96 29.86 -13.89
C ASP A 259 -19.68 28.51 -13.78
N GLU A 260 -19.52 27.65 -14.80
CA GLU A 260 -20.11 26.30 -14.83
C GLU A 260 -19.19 25.22 -14.24
N TYR A 261 -17.93 25.57 -13.94
CA TYR A 261 -16.99 24.66 -13.30
C TYR A 261 -17.36 24.40 -11.84
N ASP A 262 -17.03 23.20 -11.36
CA ASP A 262 -17.28 22.83 -9.98
C ASP A 262 -16.43 23.67 -9.00
N LYS A 263 -17.09 24.32 -8.03
CA LYS A 263 -16.44 25.24 -7.07
C LYS A 263 -15.46 24.55 -6.11
N ARG A 264 -15.52 23.21 -6.03
CA ARG A 264 -14.65 22.38 -5.17
C ARG A 264 -13.29 22.14 -5.81
N VAL A 265 -13.11 22.48 -7.08
CA VAL A 265 -11.84 22.31 -7.79
C VAL A 265 -11.35 23.65 -8.33
N ASN A 266 -10.04 23.82 -8.41
CA ASN A 266 -9.42 24.93 -9.13
C ASN A 266 -9.06 24.49 -10.55
N VAL A 267 -9.02 25.42 -11.50
CA VAL A 267 -8.72 25.11 -12.91
C VAL A 267 -7.58 25.97 -13.44
N LEU A 268 -6.63 25.31 -14.10
CA LEU A 268 -5.54 25.93 -14.86
C LEU A 268 -5.51 25.38 -16.29
N PHE A 269 -4.73 26.01 -17.16
CA PHE A 269 -4.50 25.57 -18.53
C PHE A 269 -3.01 25.55 -18.86
N GLN A 270 -2.56 24.47 -19.50
CA GLN A 270 -1.19 24.33 -19.99
C GLN A 270 -1.21 23.62 -21.35
N LYS A 271 -0.34 24.04 -22.30
CA LYS A 271 -0.38 23.61 -23.71
C LYS A 271 -0.48 22.09 -23.92
N CYS A 272 0.17 21.32 -23.06
CA CYS A 272 0.24 19.86 -23.07
C CYS A 272 -0.39 19.21 -21.80
N ALA A 273 -1.00 19.99 -20.92
CA ALA A 273 -1.42 19.57 -19.58
C ALA A 273 -0.27 18.96 -18.74
N TRP A 274 0.91 19.55 -18.83
CA TRP A 274 2.06 19.23 -17.96
C TRP A 274 2.16 20.26 -16.83
N VAL A 275 3.03 19.99 -15.87
CA VAL A 275 3.44 20.98 -14.86
C VAL A 275 4.87 21.38 -15.21
N ASP A 276 4.98 22.47 -15.95
CA ASP A 276 6.24 23.22 -16.09
C ASP A 276 6.39 24.21 -14.93
N THR A 277 7.55 24.86 -14.80
CA THR A 277 7.83 25.82 -13.72
C THR A 277 6.78 26.94 -13.66
N VAL A 278 6.33 27.46 -14.80
CA VAL A 278 5.30 28.52 -14.84
C VAL A 278 3.98 28.01 -14.24
N THR A 279 3.56 26.81 -14.63
CA THR A 279 2.34 26.18 -14.09
C THR A 279 2.50 25.85 -12.60
N ALA A 280 3.69 25.43 -12.17
CA ALA A 280 4.00 25.18 -10.76
C ALA A 280 3.89 26.47 -9.93
N LEU A 281 4.38 27.61 -10.43
CA LEU A 281 4.21 28.91 -9.79
C LEU A 281 2.74 29.35 -9.73
N ASP A 282 1.94 29.04 -10.76
CA ASP A 282 0.49 29.30 -10.74
C ASP A 282 -0.23 28.42 -9.70
N ILE A 283 0.23 27.20 -9.45
CA ILE A 283 -0.24 26.36 -8.34
C ILE A 283 0.07 27.03 -6.99
N VAL A 284 1.27 27.57 -6.79
CA VAL A 284 1.61 28.31 -5.55
C VAL A 284 0.67 29.49 -5.33
N LYS A 285 0.30 30.23 -6.38
CA LYS A 285 -0.69 31.33 -6.28
C LYS A 285 -2.06 30.84 -5.82
N LEU A 286 -2.48 29.66 -6.26
CA LEU A 286 -3.73 29.03 -5.80
C LEU A 286 -3.64 28.57 -4.35
N TYR A 287 -2.48 28.07 -3.90
CA TYR A 287 -2.29 27.75 -2.48
C TYR A 287 -2.43 28.98 -1.59
N LYS A 288 -1.90 30.13 -2.00
CA LYS A 288 -2.01 31.39 -1.24
C LYS A 288 -3.45 31.83 -0.97
N SER A 289 -4.40 31.44 -1.81
CA SER A 289 -5.82 31.76 -1.66
C SER A 289 -6.67 30.59 -1.15
N ASP A 290 -6.08 29.41 -0.97
CA ASP A 290 -6.80 28.23 -0.48
C ASP A 290 -6.93 28.27 1.06
N PRO A 291 -8.13 28.05 1.61
CA PRO A 291 -8.35 28.05 3.06
C PRO A 291 -7.45 27.09 3.85
N ALA A 292 -6.99 25.99 3.24
CA ALA A 292 -6.06 25.06 3.89
C ALA A 292 -4.71 25.70 4.25
N PHE A 293 -4.34 26.79 3.57
CA PHE A 293 -3.09 27.52 3.79
C PHE A 293 -3.28 28.91 4.40
N ALA A 294 -4.50 29.28 4.81
CA ALA A 294 -4.82 30.62 5.29
C ALA A 294 -4.08 31.00 6.59
N GLU A 295 -3.90 30.04 7.51
CA GLU A 295 -3.13 30.26 8.73
C GLU A 295 -1.63 30.33 8.41
N GLN A 296 -0.89 31.27 8.99
CA GLN A 296 0.57 31.23 8.86
C GLN A 296 1.14 30.19 9.83
N ARG A 297 1.55 29.06 9.27
CA ARG A 297 2.13 27.92 10.00
C ARG A 297 3.38 27.45 9.29
N ARG A 298 4.31 26.91 10.05
CA ARG A 298 5.46 26.20 9.47
C ARG A 298 4.94 24.86 8.95
N ARG A 299 5.06 24.64 7.65
CA ARG A 299 4.54 23.45 6.96
C ARG A 299 5.65 22.70 6.24
N LEU A 300 5.48 21.39 6.16
CA LEU A 300 6.33 20.49 5.39
C LEU A 300 5.58 20.01 4.15
N MET A 301 6.14 20.27 2.97
CA MET A 301 5.56 19.98 1.66
C MET A 301 6.39 18.89 0.97
N LEU A 302 5.90 17.66 0.99
CA LEU A 302 6.55 16.49 0.39
C LEU A 302 6.18 16.37 -1.09
N CYS A 303 7.16 16.23 -1.98
CA CYS A 303 6.89 16.02 -3.41
C CYS A 303 8.02 15.27 -4.12
N ASP A 304 7.76 14.82 -5.35
CA ASP A 304 8.80 14.25 -6.20
C ASP A 304 9.80 15.31 -6.70
N ASN A 305 10.83 14.84 -7.39
CA ASN A 305 11.93 15.64 -7.91
C ASN A 305 11.73 16.06 -9.38
N LEU A 306 10.49 16.30 -9.80
CA LEU A 306 10.22 16.86 -11.14
C LEU A 306 11.02 18.16 -11.34
N ASP A 307 11.56 18.40 -12.55
CA ASP A 307 12.36 19.59 -12.86
C ASP A 307 11.69 20.91 -12.42
N ALA A 308 10.36 20.99 -12.54
CA ALA A 308 9.59 22.15 -12.10
C ALA A 308 9.60 22.32 -10.57
N HIS A 309 9.59 21.22 -9.81
CA HIS A 309 9.57 21.21 -8.34
C HIS A 309 10.95 21.49 -7.72
N ILE A 310 12.04 21.28 -8.46
CA ILE A 310 13.41 21.58 -8.00
C ILE A 310 13.93 22.94 -8.49
N SER A 311 13.16 23.62 -9.35
CA SER A 311 13.56 24.94 -9.84
C SER A 311 13.59 25.97 -8.71
N ALA A 312 14.63 26.83 -8.70
CA ALA A 312 14.83 27.82 -7.65
C ALA A 312 13.60 28.71 -7.45
N ASP A 313 13.02 29.21 -8.54
CA ASP A 313 11.80 30.04 -8.50
C ASP A 313 10.64 29.35 -7.77
N PHE A 314 10.45 28.05 -8.01
CA PHE A 314 9.37 27.30 -7.36
C PHE A 314 9.67 27.05 -5.89
N VAL A 315 10.90 26.64 -5.55
CA VAL A 315 11.32 26.40 -4.17
C VAL A 315 11.21 27.68 -3.33
N ASP A 316 11.68 28.80 -3.86
CA ASP A 316 11.58 30.11 -3.22
C ASP A 316 10.13 30.54 -3.04
N ALA A 317 9.29 30.35 -4.08
CA ALA A 317 7.88 30.66 -4.00
C ALA A 317 7.14 29.79 -2.97
N MET A 318 7.47 28.50 -2.86
CA MET A 318 6.88 27.59 -1.88
C MET A 318 7.31 27.98 -0.45
N ASN A 319 8.61 28.13 -0.21
CA ASN A 319 9.16 28.50 1.10
C ASN A 319 8.62 29.84 1.59
N THR A 320 8.45 30.81 0.70
CA THR A 320 7.95 32.15 1.05
C THR A 320 6.45 32.13 1.38
N ASN A 321 5.67 31.30 0.70
CA ASN A 321 4.21 31.49 0.64
C ASN A 321 3.38 30.34 1.21
N VAL A 322 3.96 29.14 1.36
CA VAL A 322 3.20 27.92 1.64
C VAL A 322 3.87 27.11 2.73
N GLY A 323 5.11 26.65 2.50
CA GLY A 323 5.82 25.74 3.39
C GLY A 323 7.15 25.27 2.79
N GLU A 324 7.94 24.63 3.64
CA GLU A 324 9.25 24.07 3.29
C GLU A 324 9.09 22.84 2.39
N ILE A 325 9.79 22.80 1.27
CA ILE A 325 9.82 21.64 0.37
C ILE A 325 10.77 20.57 0.90
N HIS A 326 10.31 19.32 0.90
CA HIS A 326 11.16 18.16 1.11
C HIS A 326 10.96 17.14 -0.03
N LEU A 327 12.03 16.86 -0.75
CA LEU A 327 11.99 16.04 -1.96
C LEU A 327 12.05 14.55 -1.62
N LEU A 328 11.20 13.77 -2.26
CA LEU A 328 11.26 12.32 -2.22
C LEU A 328 12.45 11.82 -3.05
N PRO A 329 13.09 10.73 -2.64
CA PRO A 329 14.11 10.07 -3.43
C PRO A 329 13.69 9.78 -4.88
N PRO A 330 14.60 9.96 -5.84
CA PRO A 330 14.33 9.73 -7.25
C PRO A 330 13.88 8.29 -7.49
N ASN A 331 12.93 8.11 -8.41
CA ASN A 331 12.40 6.81 -8.86
C ASN A 331 11.68 5.97 -7.79
N LEU A 332 11.42 6.51 -6.60
CA LEU A 332 10.78 5.77 -5.50
C LEU A 332 9.37 6.26 -5.15
N THR A 333 8.83 7.25 -5.87
CA THR A 333 7.48 7.80 -5.64
C THR A 333 6.39 6.73 -5.54
N HIS A 334 6.43 5.73 -6.43
CA HIS A 334 5.50 4.60 -6.43
C HIS A 334 5.48 3.75 -5.13
N LEU A 335 6.48 3.90 -4.26
CA LEU A 335 6.61 3.22 -2.96
C LEU A 335 6.28 4.14 -1.79
N ILE A 336 6.81 5.36 -1.80
CA ILE A 336 6.83 6.25 -0.62
C ILE A 336 6.00 7.53 -0.77
N GLN A 337 5.38 7.79 -1.92
CA GLN A 337 4.56 8.98 -2.11
C GLN A 337 3.12 8.74 -1.60
N PRO A 338 2.63 9.52 -0.61
CA PRO A 338 1.28 9.34 -0.05
C PRO A 338 0.16 9.35 -1.11
N VAL A 339 0.20 10.26 -2.09
CA VAL A 339 -0.81 10.32 -3.16
C VAL A 339 -0.85 9.02 -4.00
N ASP A 340 0.30 8.39 -4.24
CA ASP A 340 0.42 7.12 -4.98
C ASP A 340 0.05 5.89 -4.13
N ALA A 341 0.07 6.01 -2.81
CA ALA A 341 -0.26 4.91 -1.89
C ALA A 341 -1.75 4.51 -1.90
N GLY A 342 -2.61 5.26 -2.60
CA GLY A 342 -4.04 4.96 -2.72
C GLY A 342 -4.94 6.11 -3.20
N PRO A 343 -4.75 7.37 -2.77
CA PRO A 343 -5.60 8.50 -3.12
C PRO A 343 -5.78 8.71 -4.62
N GLY A 344 -4.68 8.78 -5.39
CA GLY A 344 -4.76 9.06 -6.82
C GLY A 344 -5.52 7.97 -7.59
N ARG A 345 -5.34 6.71 -7.19
CA ARG A 345 -6.15 5.59 -7.70
C ARG A 345 -7.62 5.71 -7.30
N SER A 346 -7.89 6.14 -6.07
CA SER A 346 -9.26 6.27 -5.54
C SER A 346 -10.04 7.34 -6.30
N ILE A 347 -9.43 8.51 -6.56
CA ILE A 347 -10.09 9.56 -7.36
C ILE A 347 -10.45 9.04 -8.76
N LYS A 348 -9.51 8.41 -9.48
CA LYS A 348 -9.80 7.82 -10.80
C LYS A 348 -10.94 6.81 -10.76
N TYR A 349 -10.97 5.99 -9.70
CA TYR A 349 -12.04 5.01 -9.50
C TYR A 349 -13.41 5.67 -9.29
N TRP A 350 -13.48 6.71 -8.46
CA TRP A 350 -14.72 7.45 -8.20
C TRP A 350 -15.20 8.25 -9.40
N MET A 351 -14.30 8.91 -10.14
CA MET A 351 -14.63 9.58 -11.40
C MET A 351 -15.18 8.58 -12.44
N GLY A 352 -14.57 7.40 -12.55
CA GLY A 352 -15.05 6.32 -13.42
C GLY A 352 -16.45 5.82 -13.03
N ASN A 353 -16.74 5.70 -11.72
CA ASN A 353 -18.09 5.35 -11.26
C ASN A 353 -19.11 6.46 -11.58
N ALA A 354 -18.75 7.74 -11.44
CA ALA A 354 -19.63 8.85 -11.78
C ALA A 354 -19.98 8.86 -13.28
N LEU A 355 -19.00 8.54 -14.14
CA LEU A 355 -19.26 8.31 -15.57
C LEU A 355 -20.19 7.10 -15.79
N ASP A 356 -19.94 5.97 -15.13
CA ASP A 356 -20.78 4.77 -15.24
C ASP A 356 -22.24 5.04 -14.81
N GLU A 357 -22.44 5.89 -13.79
CA GLU A 357 -23.76 6.36 -13.33
C GLU A 357 -24.40 7.31 -14.36
N ALA A 358 -23.65 8.25 -14.92
CA ALA A 358 -24.17 9.15 -15.96
C ALA A 358 -24.59 8.38 -17.23
N LEU A 359 -23.92 7.28 -17.56
CA LEU A 359 -24.27 6.41 -18.69
C LEU A 359 -25.59 5.63 -18.51
N ASP A 360 -26.17 5.61 -17.30
CA ASP A 360 -27.50 5.05 -17.09
C ASP A 360 -28.62 6.01 -17.52
N ASP A 361 -28.32 7.30 -17.76
CA ASP A 361 -29.26 8.27 -18.36
C ASP A 361 -29.32 8.09 -19.90
N PRO A 362 -30.50 7.85 -20.50
CA PRO A 362 -30.62 7.63 -21.94
C PRO A 362 -30.14 8.78 -22.82
N SER A 363 -30.33 10.03 -22.39
CA SER A 363 -29.91 11.21 -23.14
C SER A 363 -28.40 11.39 -23.11
N PHE A 364 -27.78 11.14 -21.96
CA PHE A 364 -26.33 11.12 -21.81
C PHE A 364 -25.72 9.99 -22.63
N LEU A 365 -26.33 8.80 -22.58
CA LEU A 365 -25.89 7.63 -23.32
C LEU A 365 -25.97 7.83 -24.83
N ASP A 366 -27.03 8.45 -25.36
CA ASP A 366 -27.13 8.78 -26.79
C ASP A 366 -26.01 9.75 -27.20
N LYS A 367 -25.81 10.82 -26.42
CA LYS A 367 -24.77 11.82 -26.68
C LYS A 367 -23.36 11.21 -26.63
N TRP A 368 -23.12 10.33 -25.65
CA TRP A 368 -21.88 9.56 -25.51
C TRP A 368 -21.66 8.65 -26.71
N SER A 369 -22.68 7.88 -27.08
CA SER A 369 -22.67 6.90 -28.16
C SER A 369 -22.41 7.51 -29.52
N ASN A 370 -22.84 8.76 -29.72
CA ASN A 370 -22.71 9.52 -30.95
C ASN A 370 -21.49 10.45 -30.97
N GLY A 371 -20.66 10.46 -29.91
CA GLY A 371 -19.46 11.28 -29.83
C GLY A 371 -19.73 12.79 -29.82
N LYS A 372 -20.93 13.22 -29.41
CA LYS A 372 -21.41 14.61 -29.55
C LYS A 372 -21.02 15.54 -28.39
N PHE A 373 -20.15 15.10 -27.47
CA PHE A 373 -19.67 15.96 -26.39
C PHE A 373 -18.66 16.99 -26.91
N SER A 374 -18.96 18.27 -26.75
CA SER A 374 -18.03 19.37 -27.05
C SER A 374 -16.88 19.43 -26.04
N ALA A 375 -15.80 20.15 -26.37
CA ALA A 375 -14.67 20.31 -25.45
C ALA A 375 -15.06 21.02 -24.14
N LYS A 376 -15.96 22.01 -24.21
CA LYS A 376 -16.52 22.73 -23.06
C LYS A 376 -17.25 21.78 -22.11
N GLU A 377 -18.19 21.00 -22.64
CA GLU A 377 -18.98 20.06 -21.84
C GLU A 377 -18.10 19.01 -21.16
N ARG A 378 -17.05 18.52 -21.85
CA ARG A 378 -16.11 17.58 -21.24
C ARG A 378 -15.37 18.19 -20.05
N ARG A 379 -14.90 19.45 -20.15
CA ARG A 379 -14.22 20.13 -19.04
C ARG A 379 -15.15 20.31 -17.84
N ILE A 380 -16.38 20.76 -18.08
CA ILE A 380 -17.41 20.91 -17.03
C ILE A 380 -17.71 19.56 -16.35
N LEU A 381 -17.86 18.48 -17.12
CA LEU A 381 -18.08 17.15 -16.54
C LEU A 381 -16.87 16.67 -15.73
N MET A 382 -15.66 16.90 -16.22
CA MET A 382 -14.44 16.51 -15.52
C MET A 382 -14.27 17.25 -14.18
N THR A 383 -14.59 18.55 -14.12
CA THR A 383 -14.53 19.30 -12.85
C THR A 383 -15.55 18.78 -11.84
N ARG A 384 -16.78 18.48 -12.28
CA ARG A 384 -17.82 17.89 -11.41
C ARG A 384 -17.45 16.51 -10.89
N TRP A 385 -17.02 15.61 -11.78
CA TRP A 385 -16.59 14.27 -11.39
C TRP A 385 -15.39 14.29 -10.43
N ALA A 386 -14.44 15.21 -10.64
CA ALA A 386 -13.31 15.39 -9.75
C ALA A 386 -13.74 15.92 -8.38
N GLY A 387 -14.66 16.91 -8.33
CA GLY A 387 -15.23 17.44 -7.09
C GLY A 387 -15.94 16.35 -6.28
N ASP A 388 -16.79 15.54 -6.91
CA ASP A 388 -17.48 14.43 -6.25
C ASP A 388 -16.51 13.34 -5.76
N ALA A 389 -15.48 13.04 -6.57
CA ALA A 389 -14.45 12.08 -6.21
C ALA A 389 -13.58 12.57 -5.04
N TYR A 390 -13.29 13.87 -5.00
CA TYR A 390 -12.54 14.52 -3.94
C TYR A 390 -13.30 14.50 -2.61
N GLU A 391 -14.59 14.86 -2.59
CA GLU A 391 -15.41 14.75 -1.39
C GLU A 391 -15.47 13.31 -0.85
N LYS A 392 -15.60 12.32 -1.73
CA LYS A 392 -15.56 10.90 -1.35
C LYS A 392 -14.20 10.50 -0.78
N LEU A 393 -13.10 11.08 -1.28
CA LEU A 393 -11.76 10.84 -0.75
C LEU A 393 -11.64 11.40 0.68
N ILE A 394 -11.99 12.66 0.88
CA ILE A 394 -11.90 13.32 2.19
C ILE A 394 -12.83 12.67 3.21
N SER A 395 -14.08 12.38 2.81
CA SER A 395 -15.05 11.69 3.66
C SER A 395 -14.62 10.27 4.06
N SER A 396 -13.62 9.69 3.39
CA SER A 396 -13.11 8.37 3.74
C SER A 396 -12.26 8.35 5.01
N ARG A 397 -11.73 9.52 5.43
CA ARG A 397 -10.86 9.70 6.61
C ARG A 397 -9.72 8.69 6.64
N ARG A 398 -8.89 8.75 5.60
CA ARG A 398 -7.75 7.83 5.39
C ARG A 398 -6.48 8.55 4.98
N ASN A 399 -6.45 9.88 4.98
CA ASN A 399 -5.29 10.63 4.55
C ASN A 399 -4.10 10.31 5.46
N GLU A 400 -4.29 10.40 6.77
CA GLU A 400 -3.27 10.09 7.79
C GLU A 400 -2.64 8.70 7.54
N ARG A 401 -3.50 7.70 7.28
CA ARG A 401 -3.06 6.33 7.00
C ARG A 401 -2.12 6.24 5.80
N TYR A 402 -2.32 7.04 4.76
CA TYR A 402 -1.41 7.02 3.60
C TYR A 402 -0.03 7.56 3.95
N PHE A 403 0.05 8.63 4.74
CA PHE A 403 1.32 9.19 5.21
C PHE A 403 2.05 8.26 6.17
N VAL A 404 1.34 7.70 7.16
CA VAL A 404 1.93 6.74 8.12
C VAL A 404 2.46 5.52 7.38
N LYS A 405 1.67 4.96 6.44
CA LYS A 405 2.07 3.79 5.67
C LYS A 405 3.35 4.01 4.87
N THR A 406 3.54 5.20 4.30
CA THR A 406 4.73 5.51 3.49
C THR A 406 5.92 6.01 4.32
N GLY A 407 5.75 6.22 5.62
CA GLY A 407 6.75 6.84 6.48
C GLY A 407 6.94 8.33 6.23
N CYS A 408 5.89 9.01 5.74
CA CYS A 408 5.87 10.45 5.52
C CYS A 408 5.27 11.24 6.69
N LEU A 409 4.77 10.56 7.71
CA LEU A 409 4.36 11.12 8.99
C LEU A 409 4.98 10.26 10.08
N LEU A 410 6.07 10.76 10.68
CA LEU A 410 6.88 10.04 11.65
C LEU A 410 6.61 10.55 13.06
N ARG A 411 6.51 9.62 14.01
CA ARG A 411 6.41 9.91 15.44
C ARG A 411 7.80 10.04 16.05
N ILE A 412 7.94 10.93 17.02
CA ILE A 412 9.17 11.14 17.81
C ILE A 412 9.04 10.71 19.28
N ASP A 413 7.84 10.28 19.69
CA ASP A 413 7.49 9.97 21.08
C ASP A 413 7.97 8.59 21.57
N GLY A 414 8.92 7.97 20.87
CA GLY A 414 9.44 6.63 21.17
C GLY A 414 8.49 5.49 20.80
N HIS A 415 7.28 5.75 20.30
CA HIS A 415 6.41 4.70 19.79
C HIS A 415 6.82 4.28 18.37
N GLN A 416 6.74 2.97 18.09
CA GLN A 416 7.11 2.41 16.80
C GLN A 416 6.29 3.02 15.65
N ASN A 417 7.01 3.47 14.61
CA ASN A 417 6.40 3.99 13.39
C ASN A 417 5.79 2.85 12.55
N ALA A 418 4.48 2.93 12.26
CA ALA A 418 3.70 1.89 11.57
C ALA A 418 3.88 1.90 10.03
N ILE A 419 5.13 1.99 9.58
CA ILE A 419 5.50 2.06 8.16
C ILE A 419 5.25 0.71 7.49
N ASN A 420 4.61 0.73 6.32
CA ASN A 420 4.29 -0.47 5.55
C ASN A 420 4.34 -0.18 4.05
N VAL A 421 5.56 0.03 3.56
CA VAL A 421 5.85 0.33 2.16
C VAL A 421 5.47 -0.86 1.27
N GLN A 422 4.73 -0.60 0.20
CA GLN A 422 4.21 -1.67 -0.65
C GLN A 422 5.34 -2.40 -1.37
N GLY A 423 5.46 -3.70 -1.13
CA GLY A 423 6.49 -4.54 -1.77
C GLY A 423 7.78 -4.69 -0.96
N LEU A 424 7.86 -4.04 0.21
CA LEU A 424 8.91 -4.23 1.21
C LEU A 424 8.29 -4.84 2.49
N PRO A 425 7.96 -6.14 2.50
CA PRO A 425 7.55 -6.79 3.74
C PRO A 425 8.70 -6.69 4.76
N ASN A 426 8.35 -6.57 6.05
CA ASN A 426 9.30 -6.49 7.17
C ASN A 426 10.25 -5.27 7.10
N PHE A 427 9.86 -4.17 6.46
CA PHE A 427 10.55 -2.89 6.64
C PHE A 427 10.25 -2.34 8.03
N SER A 428 11.29 -2.09 8.82
CA SER A 428 11.20 -1.48 10.15
C SER A 428 12.12 -0.27 10.21
N PHE A 429 11.57 0.85 10.68
CA PHE A 429 12.33 2.03 11.05
C PHE A 429 12.51 2.00 12.59
N PRO A 430 13.74 1.83 13.10
CA PRO A 430 14.00 1.65 14.53
C PRO A 430 13.67 2.92 15.33
N ASP A 431 13.51 2.74 16.65
CA ASP A 431 13.27 3.84 17.59
C ASP A 431 14.57 4.60 17.83
N VAL A 432 14.58 5.88 17.47
CA VAL A 432 15.76 6.77 17.46
C VAL A 432 16.13 7.21 18.89
N ASN A 433 15.31 6.89 19.89
CA ASN A 433 15.62 7.04 21.31
C ASN A 433 16.42 5.85 21.88
N ALA A 434 16.67 4.79 21.10
CA ALA A 434 17.61 3.76 21.47
C ALA A 434 19.05 4.25 21.18
N THR A 435 19.73 4.68 22.24
CA THR A 435 21.18 4.97 22.33
C THR A 435 21.71 6.21 21.60
N SER A 436 21.64 7.36 22.28
CA SER A 436 22.62 8.43 22.09
C SER A 436 23.92 8.05 22.82
N LEU A 437 25.05 7.99 22.12
CA LEU A 437 26.37 8.06 22.75
C LEU A 437 27.27 8.98 21.90
N VAL A 438 27.80 10.00 22.58
CA VAL A 438 28.59 11.10 22.05
C VAL A 438 29.99 10.58 21.69
N ILE A 439 30.45 10.80 20.46
CA ILE A 439 31.87 10.74 20.12
C ILE A 439 32.38 12.18 20.06
N ASN A 440 33.25 12.53 21.01
CA ASN A 440 33.96 13.81 21.03
C ASN A 440 34.74 13.98 19.73
N LEU A 441 34.36 14.98 18.94
CA LEU A 441 35.19 15.55 17.90
C LEU A 441 35.80 16.83 18.48
N ASP A 442 36.91 16.70 19.19
CA ASP A 442 37.83 17.81 19.42
C ASP A 442 39.13 17.46 18.71
N SER A 443 39.42 18.08 17.57
CA SER A 443 39.79 19.48 17.32
C SER A 443 41.31 19.66 17.43
N SER A 444 41.87 20.08 16.28
CA SER A 444 43.15 20.78 16.12
C SER A 444 44.35 20.30 16.94
N ASP A 445 45.33 19.74 16.23
CA ASP A 445 46.75 19.97 16.51
C ASP A 445 46.97 21.42 16.95
N GLU A 446 47.33 21.62 18.23
CA GLU A 446 48.38 22.54 18.67
C GLU A 446 48.85 22.15 20.09
N GLY A 447 50.09 21.67 20.18
CA GLY A 447 51.08 22.11 21.18
C GLY A 447 50.85 21.92 22.69
N SER A 448 51.70 21.06 23.27
CA SER A 448 52.55 21.34 24.44
C SER A 448 52.06 21.04 25.89
N VAL A 449 52.69 20.00 26.47
CA VAL A 449 53.40 19.89 27.77
C VAL A 449 52.68 20.17 29.12
N GLY A 450 52.79 19.19 30.02
CA GLY A 450 52.93 19.35 31.49
C GLY A 450 51.76 18.79 32.31
N ASP A 451 51.81 17.57 32.86
CA ASP A 451 52.46 17.09 34.10
C ASP A 451 51.59 17.17 35.38
N SER A 452 51.56 16.01 36.07
CA SER A 452 51.32 15.74 37.50
C SER A 452 49.93 15.91 38.13
N GLY A 453 49.50 14.87 38.88
CA GLY A 453 48.54 15.04 39.99
C GLY A 453 47.69 13.82 40.35
N LEU A 454 48.26 12.88 41.13
CA LEU A 454 47.58 11.81 41.86
C LEU A 454 46.49 12.31 42.85
N SER A 455 45.43 11.52 43.07
CA SER A 455 45.09 11.00 44.42
C SER A 455 43.93 10.02 44.41
N ASP A 456 44.05 9.06 45.32
CA ASP A 456 43.26 7.85 45.53
C ASP A 456 41.91 8.09 46.22
N PHE A 457 40.93 7.21 45.98
CA PHE A 457 40.01 6.76 47.03
C PHE A 457 39.42 5.37 46.74
N GLU A 458 39.74 4.42 47.61
CA GLU A 458 39.21 3.04 47.67
C GLU A 458 37.80 2.98 48.31
N GLY A 459 37.02 1.94 48.01
CA GLY A 459 35.96 1.48 48.92
C GLY A 459 34.79 0.66 48.34
N SER A 460 34.99 -0.66 48.20
CA SER A 460 34.08 -1.82 48.47
C SER A 460 32.57 -1.75 48.08
N SER A 461 32.06 -2.54 47.12
CA SER A 461 31.68 -3.98 47.13
C SER A 461 30.22 -4.30 47.56
N ASP A 462 29.61 -5.18 46.75
CA ASP A 462 28.43 -6.04 46.93
C ASP A 462 27.00 -5.54 46.59
N ASP A 463 26.62 -5.87 45.35
CA ASP A 463 25.63 -6.90 44.97
C ASP A 463 24.15 -6.78 45.35
N GLY A 464 23.32 -6.79 44.30
CA GLY A 464 21.86 -6.91 44.36
C GLY A 464 21.19 -6.79 43.00
N ASP A 465 21.64 -7.63 42.06
CA ASP A 465 21.20 -7.79 40.67
C ASP A 465 19.71 -8.12 40.50
N LEU A 466 19.13 -7.75 39.35
CA LEU A 466 18.01 -8.42 38.64
C LEU A 466 17.64 -7.63 37.35
N CYS A 467 18.43 -7.80 36.29
CA CYS A 467 18.00 -7.52 34.92
C CYS A 467 18.34 -8.68 33.96
N ASP A 468 17.45 -9.68 33.89
CA ASP A 468 17.51 -10.69 32.83
C ASP A 468 17.07 -10.09 31.49
N LYS A 469 18.03 -9.87 30.58
CA LYS A 469 17.80 -9.86 29.12
C LYS A 469 18.80 -10.81 28.46
N ASP A 470 18.24 -11.74 27.68
CA ASP A 470 18.93 -12.78 26.90
C ASP A 470 20.11 -12.23 26.05
N ASP A 471 21.33 -12.35 26.55
CA ASP A 471 22.56 -12.26 25.74
C ASP A 471 22.81 -13.62 25.06
N SER A 472 22.41 -13.74 23.80
CA SER A 472 22.82 -14.89 22.99
C SER A 472 24.34 -14.85 22.78
N LYS A 473 25.09 -15.68 23.52
CA LYS A 473 26.56 -15.76 23.44
C LYS A 473 27.03 -15.94 21.98
N ILE A 474 27.90 -15.05 21.52
CA ILE A 474 28.62 -15.16 20.25
C ILE A 474 29.67 -16.26 20.41
N SER A 475 29.75 -17.20 19.47
CA SER A 475 30.75 -18.28 19.49
C SER A 475 32.00 -17.92 18.70
N ASP A 476 33.12 -18.57 19.01
CA ASP A 476 34.33 -18.45 18.20
C ASP A 476 34.06 -18.95 16.77
N HIS A 477 34.65 -18.30 15.78
CA HIS A 477 34.43 -18.53 14.35
C HIS A 477 33.00 -18.31 13.83
N GLU A 478 32.17 -17.54 14.53
CA GLU A 478 30.83 -17.19 14.07
C GLU A 478 30.87 -16.12 12.96
N GLU A 479 30.08 -16.31 11.89
CA GLU A 479 29.93 -15.29 10.84
C GLU A 479 29.04 -14.15 11.30
N VAL A 480 29.55 -12.93 11.17
CA VAL A 480 28.92 -11.73 11.68
C VAL A 480 28.95 -10.57 10.68
N PHE A 481 28.01 -9.66 10.84
CA PHE A 481 28.02 -8.33 10.26
C PHE A 481 28.50 -7.32 11.28
N ILE A 482 29.31 -6.37 10.82
CA ILE A 482 29.78 -5.23 11.58
C ILE A 482 28.93 -4.03 11.15
N ILE A 483 28.15 -3.51 12.09
CA ILE A 483 27.25 -2.37 11.88
C ILE A 483 27.70 -1.26 12.81
N PHE A 484 27.99 -0.10 12.23
CA PHE A 484 28.40 1.10 12.95
C PHE A 484 27.59 2.27 12.40
N ASP A 485 27.06 3.12 13.28
CA ASP A 485 26.17 4.23 12.93
C ASP A 485 25.09 3.83 11.91
N GLU A 486 24.43 2.69 12.17
CA GLU A 486 23.33 2.16 11.35
C GLU A 486 23.72 1.77 9.90
N ALA A 487 25.01 1.79 9.57
CA ALA A 487 25.54 1.35 8.28
C ALA A 487 26.19 -0.03 8.38
N LEU A 488 25.91 -0.90 7.40
CA LEU A 488 26.64 -2.16 7.25
C LEU A 488 28.04 -1.86 6.70
N ILE A 489 29.05 -2.02 7.56
CA ILE A 489 30.44 -1.64 7.27
C ILE A 489 31.17 -2.82 6.60
N ALA A 490 31.09 -4.00 7.22
CA ALA A 490 31.77 -5.20 6.77
C ALA A 490 31.06 -6.48 7.24
N SER A 491 31.41 -7.62 6.66
CA SER A 491 31.15 -8.94 7.24
C SER A 491 32.46 -9.64 7.57
N GLY A 492 32.43 -10.56 8.52
CA GLY A 492 33.62 -11.29 8.92
C GLY A 492 33.36 -12.46 9.84
N THR A 493 34.44 -13.06 10.31
CA THR A 493 34.43 -14.21 11.23
C THR A 493 35.02 -13.80 12.58
N VAL A 494 34.34 -14.10 13.68
CA VAL A 494 34.80 -13.77 15.04
C VAL A 494 35.97 -14.68 15.47
N HIS A 495 36.95 -14.12 16.17
CA HIS A 495 38.10 -14.81 16.75
C HIS A 495 38.26 -14.46 18.24
N LEU A 496 37.54 -15.16 19.12
CA LEU A 496 37.48 -14.87 20.56
C LEU A 496 38.79 -15.16 21.29
N GLN A 497 39.57 -16.14 20.80
CA GLN A 497 40.87 -16.48 21.39
C GLN A 497 41.97 -15.44 21.08
N ARG A 498 41.75 -14.58 20.09
CA ARG A 498 42.73 -13.58 19.70
C ARG A 498 42.54 -12.33 20.55
N ARG A 499 43.45 -12.12 21.50
CA ARG A 499 43.46 -10.95 22.41
C ARG A 499 44.52 -9.92 22.08
N ILE A 500 45.33 -10.16 21.06
CA ILE A 500 46.40 -9.26 20.65
C ILE A 500 46.26 -8.94 19.16
N LEU A 501 46.23 -7.65 18.84
CA LEU A 501 46.28 -7.09 17.50
C LEU A 501 47.48 -6.15 17.42
N HIS A 502 48.38 -6.41 16.46
CA HIS A 502 49.59 -5.61 16.25
C HIS A 502 50.46 -5.40 17.52
N GLY A 503 50.47 -6.37 18.43
CA GLY A 503 51.25 -6.32 19.67
C GLY A 503 50.57 -5.57 20.83
N ILE A 504 49.35 -5.06 20.63
CA ILE A 504 48.53 -4.42 21.68
C ILE A 504 47.36 -5.32 22.05
N GLU A 505 47.04 -5.33 23.33
CA GLU A 505 45.91 -6.06 23.88
C GLU A 505 44.57 -5.43 23.47
N VAL A 506 43.64 -6.27 23.04
CA VAL A 506 42.29 -5.87 22.59
C VAL A 506 41.44 -5.60 23.83
N ALA A 507 40.70 -4.48 23.82
CA ALA A 507 39.82 -4.10 24.93
C ALA A 507 38.85 -5.23 25.31
N GLU A 508 38.53 -5.36 26.60
CA GLU A 508 37.67 -6.45 27.09
C GLU A 508 36.26 -6.41 26.47
N SER A 509 35.76 -5.22 26.15
CA SER A 509 34.48 -4.97 25.47
C SER A 509 34.44 -5.38 24.01
N ASP A 510 35.61 -5.65 23.43
CA ASP A 510 35.78 -5.85 22.00
C ASP A 510 36.05 -7.32 21.69
N VAL A 511 35.79 -7.68 20.44
CA VAL A 511 36.17 -8.97 19.88
C VAL A 511 36.87 -8.76 18.56
N VAL A 512 37.79 -9.68 18.25
CA VAL A 512 38.53 -9.62 17.01
C VAL A 512 37.71 -10.25 15.89
N VAL A 513 37.55 -9.54 14.77
CA VAL A 513 36.83 -10.02 13.59
C VAL A 513 37.75 -10.00 12.38
N LEU A 514 37.85 -11.13 11.67
CA LEU A 514 38.54 -11.22 10.38
C LEU A 514 37.56 -10.80 9.27
N SER A 515 37.81 -9.69 8.59
CA SER A 515 36.92 -9.18 7.55
C SER A 515 36.92 -10.07 6.31
N SER A 516 35.74 -10.50 5.86
CA SER A 516 35.53 -11.30 4.65
C SER A 516 35.02 -10.48 3.47
N GLU A 517 34.25 -9.43 3.73
CA GLU A 517 33.68 -8.54 2.71
C GLU A 517 33.46 -7.14 3.28
N MET A 518 33.62 -6.12 2.43
CA MET A 518 33.45 -4.70 2.78
C MET A 518 32.29 -4.14 1.96
N TYR A 519 31.36 -3.41 2.59
CA TYR A 519 30.10 -3.01 1.95
C TYR A 519 29.92 -1.51 1.72
N CYS A 520 30.84 -0.66 2.18
CA CYS A 520 30.85 0.76 1.81
C CYS A 520 32.01 1.10 0.87
N GLU A 521 31.75 1.96 -0.12
CA GLU A 521 32.74 2.43 -1.08
C GLU A 521 33.53 3.62 -0.50
N GLY A 522 34.68 3.34 0.10
CA GLY A 522 35.61 4.34 0.66
C GLY A 522 36.80 3.70 1.38
N ARG A 523 37.90 4.46 1.58
CA ARG A 523 38.98 4.04 2.49
C ARG A 523 38.42 4.07 3.91
N PHE A 524 38.36 2.93 4.59
CA PHE A 524 37.80 2.70 5.94
C PHE A 524 38.61 3.38 7.07
N GLY A 525 39.27 4.49 6.78
CA GLY A 525 40.33 5.01 7.63
C GLY A 525 41.47 4.01 7.78
N THR A 526 42.20 4.19 8.87
CA THR A 526 43.19 3.23 9.34
C THR A 526 42.67 2.61 10.62
N ASP A 527 43.14 1.41 10.94
CA ASP A 527 43.01 0.91 12.30
C ASP A 527 43.73 1.85 13.30
N PRO A 528 43.61 1.62 14.63
CA PRO A 528 44.32 2.43 15.62
C PRO A 528 45.85 2.50 15.46
N PHE A 529 46.42 1.74 14.51
CA PHE A 529 47.85 1.64 14.22
C PHE A 529 48.25 2.30 12.90
N GLY A 530 47.32 2.89 12.17
CA GLY A 530 47.63 3.55 10.89
C GLY A 530 47.60 2.62 9.67
N GLU A 531 47.19 1.36 9.82
CA GLU A 531 47.08 0.42 8.69
C GLU A 531 45.70 0.50 8.00
N PRO A 532 45.64 0.49 6.66
CA PRO A 532 44.37 0.56 5.95
C PRO A 532 43.48 -0.65 6.25
N ILE A 533 42.25 -0.40 6.69
CA ILE A 533 41.26 -1.45 6.87
C ILE A 533 40.79 -1.94 5.49
N THR A 534 41.05 -3.21 5.19
CA THR A 534 40.68 -3.85 3.92
C THR A 534 40.09 -5.24 4.14
N LYS A 535 39.65 -5.90 3.07
CA LYS A 535 39.23 -7.31 3.11
C LYS A 535 40.40 -8.19 3.52
N GLY A 536 40.21 -9.01 4.55
CA GLY A 536 41.24 -9.88 5.13
C GLY A 536 42.00 -9.25 6.31
N SER A 537 41.69 -8.01 6.69
CA SER A 537 42.21 -7.38 7.90
C SER A 537 41.53 -7.92 9.16
N TYR A 538 42.27 -7.98 10.26
CA TYR A 538 41.69 -8.23 11.59
C TYR A 538 41.30 -6.90 12.23
N LEU A 539 40.08 -6.84 12.78
CA LEU A 539 39.48 -5.64 13.35
C LEU A 539 39.19 -5.85 14.83
N SER A 540 39.50 -4.88 15.68
CA SER A 540 38.92 -4.78 17.03
C SER A 540 37.56 -4.14 16.91
N VAL A 541 36.51 -4.87 17.25
CA VAL A 541 35.12 -4.39 17.09
C VAL A 541 34.39 -4.56 18.41
N ASN A 542 33.75 -3.49 18.87
CA ASN A 542 32.91 -3.55 20.05
C ASN A 542 31.80 -4.57 19.86
N ARG A 543 31.51 -5.39 20.88
CA ARG A 543 30.47 -6.44 20.78
C ARG A 543 29.09 -5.88 20.40
N SER A 544 28.79 -4.64 20.76
CA SER A 544 27.52 -3.98 20.41
C SER A 544 27.35 -3.73 18.90
N CYS A 545 28.45 -3.66 18.15
CA CYS A 545 28.45 -3.42 16.70
C CYS A 545 28.33 -4.72 15.89
N ILE A 546 28.16 -5.88 16.53
CA ILE A 546 28.26 -7.19 15.90
C ILE A 546 26.91 -7.89 15.89
N HIS A 547 26.47 -8.26 14.69
CA HIS A 547 25.22 -9.00 14.50
C HIS A 547 25.48 -10.33 13.81
N LYS A 548 24.94 -11.44 14.35
CA LYS A 548 25.08 -12.77 13.72
C LYS A 548 24.44 -12.75 12.33
N LYS A 549 25.17 -13.22 11.33
CA LYS A 549 24.69 -13.24 9.93
C LYS A 549 23.44 -14.09 9.73
N THR A 550 23.26 -15.11 10.57
CA THR A 550 22.08 -15.97 10.60
C THR A 550 20.77 -15.21 10.89
N PHE A 551 20.82 -14.05 11.55
CA PHE A 551 19.64 -13.20 11.75
C PHE A 551 19.10 -12.56 10.46
N TYR A 552 19.90 -12.53 9.40
CA TYR A 552 19.55 -11.87 8.13
C TYR A 552 19.26 -12.85 6.99
N GLN A 553 19.34 -14.16 7.24
CA GLN A 553 19.06 -15.21 6.25
C GLN A 553 17.65 -15.83 6.39
N GLN A 554 16.82 -15.34 7.33
CA GLN A 554 15.40 -15.69 7.49
C GLN A 554 14.52 -14.49 7.12
#